data_AF-A0A9W4CE20-F1
#
_entry.id   AF-A0A9W4CE20-F1
#
_cell.length_a   1.000
_cell.length_b   1.000
_cell.length_c   1.000
_cell.angle_alpha   90.00
_cell.angle_beta   90.00
_cell.angle_gamma   90.00
#
_symmetry.space_group_name_H-M   'P 1'
#
loop_
_entity.id
_entity.type
_entity.pdbx_description
1 polymer ?
#
loop_
_entity_poly.entity_id
_entity_poly.type
_entity_poly.pdbx_seq_one_letter_code
_entity_poly.pdbx_strand_id
1 'polypeptide(L)' 'MSLGVASQIPELHSSPEVLIYEADKALYKAKNNGKNQWCLHYISEQGTGGKRGTQV' A
#
# COMPACT_ATOMS: atom_id res chain seq x y z
N MET A 1 13.90 -4.68 -11.46
CA MET A 1 13.28 -3.44 -10.99
C MET A 1 11.92 -3.78 -10.38
N SER A 2 11.67 -3.50 -9.10
CA SER A 2 10.34 -3.71 -8.48
C SER A 2 9.78 -2.35 -8.02
N LEU A 3 8.46 -2.19 -7.99
CA LEU A 3 7.79 -0.92 -7.69
C LEU A 3 6.69 -1.10 -6.63
N GLY A 4 6.63 -0.19 -5.66
CA GLY A 4 5.53 -0.08 -4.71
C GLY A 4 4.70 1.15 -5.02
N VAL A 5 3.38 1.00 -5.07
CA VAL A 5 2.44 2.09 -5.31
C VAL A 5 1.43 2.14 -4.17
N ALA A 6 1.18 3.33 -3.65
CA ALA A 6 0.08 3.58 -2.72
C ALA A 6 -0.83 4.67 -3.27
N SER A 7 -2.13 4.52 -3.03
CA SER A 7 -3.13 5.51 -3.42
C SER A 7 -4.15 5.67 -2.31
N GLN A 8 -4.46 6.93 -1.99
CA GLN A 8 -5.41 7.34 -0.96
C GLN A 8 -6.14 8.58 -1.45
N ILE A 9 -7.44 8.67 -1.17
CA ILE A 9 -8.15 9.95 -1.23
C ILE A 9 -7.80 10.69 0.07
N PRO A 10 -7.13 11.85 0.02
CA PRO A 10 -6.69 12.53 1.22
C PRO A 10 -7.89 13.00 2.04
N GLU A 11 -7.84 12.74 3.34
CA GLU A 11 -8.80 13.22 4.33
C GLU A 11 -8.18 14.36 5.16
N LEU A 12 -9.02 15.11 5.88
CA LEU A 12 -8.58 16.29 6.65
C LEU A 12 -7.43 15.99 7.64
N HIS A 13 -7.40 14.77 8.18
CA HIS A 13 -6.40 14.32 9.14
C HIS A 13 -5.35 13.39 8.52
N SER A 14 -5.41 13.16 7.20
CA SER A 14 -4.42 12.34 6.52
C SER A 14 -3.06 13.06 6.45
N SER A 15 -1.99 12.29 6.61
CA SER A 15 -0.62 12.77 6.54
C SER A 15 0.08 12.14 5.34
N PRO A 16 0.84 12.91 4.53
CA PRO A 16 1.58 12.38 3.37
C PRO A 16 2.54 11.25 3.73
N GLU A 17 3.08 11.25 4.95
CA GLU A 17 3.98 10.22 5.47
C GLU A 17 3.33 8.83 5.46
N VAL A 18 2.00 8.74 5.64
CA VAL A 18 1.24 7.49 5.55
C VAL A 18 1.29 6.90 4.13
N LEU A 19 1.13 7.74 3.10
CA LEU A 19 1.23 7.30 1.70
C LEU A 19 2.62 6.76 1.36
N ILE A 20 3.67 7.42 1.84
CA ILE A 20 5.06 7.00 1.62
C ILE A 20 5.31 5.64 2.30
N TYR A 21 4.89 5.51 3.56
CA TYR A 21 5.04 4.28 4.32
C TYR A 21 4.32 3.09 3.67
N GLU A 22 3.11 3.31 3.16
CA GLU A 22 2.35 2.25 2.47
C GLU A 22 2.93 1.90 1.09
N ALA A 23 3.50 2.88 0.37
CA ALA A 23 4.21 2.62 -0.88
C ALA A 23 5.47 1.77 -0.64
N ASP A 24 6.21 2.04 0.43
CA ASP A 24 7.38 1.24 0.83
C ASP A 24 6.99 -0.21 1.17
N LYS A 25 5.89 -0.42 1.89
CA LYS A 25 5.36 -1.77 2.14
C LYS A 25 5.01 -2.49 0.85
N ALA A 26 4.36 -1.80 -0.09
CA ALA A 26 4.02 -2.37 -1.38
C ALA A 26 5.30 -2.75 -2.17
N LEU A 27 6.35 -1.93 -2.09
CA LEU A 27 7.65 -2.22 -2.71
C LEU A 27 8.28 -3.48 -2.11
N TYR A 28 8.24 -3.65 -0.79
CA TYR A 28 8.72 -4.86 -0.13
C TYR A 28 7.96 -6.11 -0.59
N LYS A 29 6.62 -6.03 -0.70
CA LYS A 29 5.81 -7.14 -1.25
C LYS A 29 6.22 -7.46 -2.68
N ALA A 30 6.40 -6.44 -3.53
CA ALA A 30 6.82 -6.62 -4.91
C ALA A 30 8.23 -7.23 -5.05
N LYS A 31 9.12 -7.00 -4.08
CA LYS A 31 10.44 -7.68 -4.04
C LYS A 31 10.30 -9.16 -3.65
N ASN A 32 9.43 -9.47 -2.70
CA ASN A 32 9.27 -10.85 -2.18
C ASN A 32 8.48 -11.77 -3.10
N ASN A 33 7.49 -11.24 -3.84
CA ASN A 33 6.65 -12.03 -4.73
C ASN A 33 7.37 -12.44 -6.05
N GLY A 34 8.65 -12.09 -6.23
CA GLY A 34 9.39 -12.20 -7.49
C GLY A 34 9.81 -10.82 -8.02
N LYS A 35 11.08 -10.64 -8.38
CA LYS A 35 11.57 -9.34 -8.89
C LYS A 35 10.86 -9.00 -10.22
N ASN A 36 10.87 -7.74 -10.64
CA ASN A 36 10.26 -7.26 -11.90
C ASN A 36 8.72 -7.16 -11.91
N GLN A 37 8.12 -6.84 -10.76
CA GLN A 37 6.70 -6.56 -10.67
C GLN A 37 6.41 -5.33 -9.82
N TRP A 38 5.15 -4.89 -9.86
CA TRP A 38 4.64 -3.82 -9.02
C TRP A 38 3.56 -4.37 -8.08
N CYS A 39 3.39 -3.72 -6.93
CA CYS A 39 2.28 -3.99 -6.02
C CYS A 39 1.61 -2.66 -5.68
N LEU A 40 0.29 -2.69 -5.60
CA LEU A 40 -0.54 -1.54 -5.28
C LEU A 40 -1.23 -1.73 -3.93
N HIS A 41 -1.25 -0.68 -3.13
CA HIS A 41 -2.01 -0.61 -1.90
C HIS A 41 -3.01 0.56 -1.95
N TYR A 42 -4.29 0.24 -1.78
CA TYR A 42 -5.34 1.22 -1.61
C TYR A 42 -5.55 1.48 -0.12
N ILE A 43 -5.34 2.71 0.30
CA ILE A 43 -5.57 3.14 1.67
C ILE A 43 -7.02 3.61 1.75
N SER A 44 -7.87 2.82 2.39
CA SER A 44 -9.21 3.23 2.82
C SER A 44 -9.23 3.19 4.34
N GLU A 45 -9.42 4.33 5.01
CA GLU A 45 -9.62 4.31 6.46
C GLU A 45 -10.93 3.59 6.77
N GLN A 46 -10.80 2.38 7.31
CA GLN A 46 -11.89 1.70 8.01
C GLN A 46 -11.59 1.91 9.49
N GLY A 47 -12.40 2.73 10.17
CA GLY A 47 -12.40 2.79 11.62
C GLY A 47 -12.45 1.37 12.17
N THR A 48 -11.41 0.99 12.92
CA THR A 48 -11.30 -0.24 13.71
C THR A 48 -11.88 -1.52 13.08
N GLY A 49 -11.01 -2.30 12.42
CA GLY A 49 -11.15 -3.76 12.35
C GLY A 49 -11.40 -4.34 10.96
N GLY A 50 -10.61 -5.37 10.63
CA GLY A 50 -10.94 -6.30 9.55
C GLY A 50 -9.78 -6.56 8.60
N LYS A 51 -9.05 -7.64 8.87
CA LYS A 51 -8.13 -8.27 7.92
C LYS A 51 -8.85 -8.50 6.60
N ARG A 52 -8.35 -7.92 5.50
CA ARG A 52 -8.65 -8.41 4.15
C ARG A 52 -7.35 -8.48 3.38
N GLY A 53 -6.70 -9.63 3.50
CA GLY A 53 -5.98 -10.16 2.35
C GLY A 53 -7.02 -10.43 1.25
N THR A 54 -6.63 -10.19 0.01
CA THR A 54 -6.75 -11.18 -1.07
C THR A 54 -5.87 -10.70 -2.21
N GLN A 55 -4.89 -11.54 -2.48
CA GLN A 55 -4.08 -11.63 -3.68
C GLN A 55 -5.01 -12.12 -4.81
N VAL A 56 -4.94 -11.51 -5.99
CA VAL A 56 -5.33 -12.16 -7.26
C VAL A 56 -4.12 -12.19 -8.17
#